data_AF-A0A833E7K6-F1
#
_entry.id   AF-A0A833E7K6-F1
#
_cell.length_a   1.000
_cell.length_b   1.000
_cell.length_c   1.000
_cell.angle_alpha   90.00
_cell.angle_beta   90.00
_cell.angle_gamma   90.00
#
_symmetry.space_group_name_H-M   'P 1'
#
loop_
_entity.id
_entity.type
_entity.pdbx_description
1 polymer ?
#
loop_
_entity_poly.entity_id
_entity_poly.type
_entity_poly.pdbx_seq_one_letter_code
_entity_poly.pdbx_strand_id
1 'polypeptide(L)' 'MGKTKLSEEIKIKVKDKEIEITEETLNILREYVRTPMSLEQLAAKLGLESWEEAYELIKKIPAWLLWTPPILSTIRKREK' A
#
# COMPACT_ATOMS: atom_id res chain seq x y z
N MET A 1 1.59 20.54 -7.38
CA MET A 1 0.86 19.28 -7.15
C MET A 1 1.42 18.20 -8.08
N GLY A 2 2.55 17.60 -7.75
CA GLY A 2 3.19 16.59 -8.61
C GLY A 2 2.90 15.21 -8.05
N LYS A 3 1.85 14.55 -8.54
CA LYS A 3 1.60 13.15 -8.23
C LYS A 3 2.80 12.31 -8.72
N THR A 4 3.27 11.39 -7.89
CA THR A 4 4.41 10.53 -8.24
C THR A 4 3.90 9.47 -9.22
N LYS A 5 4.43 9.47 -10.45
CA LYS A 5 3.97 8.64 -11.60
C LYS A 5 3.88 7.12 -11.33
N LEU A 6 4.48 6.63 -10.24
CA LEU A 6 4.46 5.21 -9.82
C LEU A 6 3.21 4.83 -9.02
N SER A 7 2.61 5.76 -8.27
CA SER A 7 1.41 5.53 -7.46
C SER A 7 0.11 5.77 -8.22
N GLU A 8 0.19 6.27 -9.46
CA GLU A 8 -0.99 6.75 -10.20
C GLU A 8 -1.75 5.66 -10.98
N GLU A 9 -1.27 4.41 -11.09
CA GLU A 9 -1.92 3.42 -11.97
C GLU A 9 -2.09 2.00 -11.41
N ILE A 10 -1.69 1.72 -10.16
CA ILE A 10 -1.89 0.37 -9.61
C ILE A 10 -3.18 0.33 -8.81
N LYS A 11 -4.23 -0.18 -9.46
CA LYS A 11 -5.50 -0.54 -8.83
C LYS A 11 -5.56 -2.05 -8.68
N ILE A 12 -5.70 -2.54 -7.45
CA ILE A 12 -5.80 -3.96 -7.16
C ILE A 12 -7.23 -4.25 -6.73
N LYS A 13 -7.93 -5.08 -7.51
CA LYS A 13 -9.25 -5.56 -7.15
C LYS A 13 -9.15 -6.72 -6.17
N VAL A 14 -9.83 -6.62 -5.04
CA VAL A 14 -9.93 -7.64 -3.99
C VAL A 14 -11.40 -7.91 -3.75
N LYS A 15 -11.87 -9.11 -4.08
CA LYS A 15 -13.32 -9.45 -4.13
C LYS A 15 -14.10 -8.36 -4.89
N ASP A 16 -15.00 -7.66 -4.20
CA ASP A 16 -15.86 -6.61 -4.74
C ASP A 16 -15.31 -5.18 -4.53
N LYS A 17 -14.15 -5.04 -3.89
CA LYS A 17 -13.48 -3.77 -3.62
C LYS A 17 -12.32 -3.52 -4.58
N GLU A 18 -12.14 -2.26 -4.95
CA GLU A 18 -10.98 -1.79 -5.69
C GLU A 18 -10.09 -0.98 -4.75
N ILE A 19 -8.85 -1.40 -4.56
CA ILE A 19 -7.87 -0.72 -3.71
C ILE A 19 -6.91 0.05 -4.61
N GLU A 20 -6.89 1.37 -4.44
CA GLU A 20 -5.93 2.24 -5.10
C GLU A 20 -4.62 2.24 -4.29
N ILE A 21 -3.52 1.90 -4.95
CA ILE A 21 -2.20 1.89 -4.32
C ILE A 21 -1.62 3.31 -4.31
N THR A 22 -2.09 4.10 -3.35
CA THR A 22 -1.56 5.44 -3.05
C THR A 22 -0.32 5.36 -2.15
N GLU A 23 0.37 6.49 -1.93
CA GLU A 23 1.48 6.52 -0.96
C GLU A 23 1.04 6.11 0.46
N GLU A 24 -0.18 6.44 0.85
CA GLU A 24 -0.72 6.07 2.15
C GLU A 24 -0.92 4.55 2.26
N THR A 25 -1.60 3.95 1.28
CA THR A 25 -1.77 2.49 1.16
C THR A 25 -0.42 1.78 1.21
N LEU A 26 0.55 2.30 0.45
CA LEU A 26 1.86 1.70 0.30
C LEU A 26 2.70 1.85 1.59
N ASN A 27 2.52 2.92 2.36
CA ASN A 27 3.12 3.06 3.69
C ASN A 27 2.55 2.06 4.69
N ILE A 28 1.23 1.83 4.68
CA ILE A 28 0.59 0.80 5.52
C ILE A 28 1.11 -0.60 5.16
N LEU A 29 1.20 -0.90 3.86
CA LEU A 29 1.76 -2.18 3.37
C LEU A 29 3.24 -2.36 3.77
N ARG A 30 4.02 -1.29 3.70
CA ARG A 30 5.42 -1.28 4.14
C ARG A 30 5.57 -1.47 5.65
N GLU A 31 4.67 -0.90 6.44
CA GLU A 31 4.59 -1.07 7.88
C GLU A 31 4.27 -2.53 8.22
N TYR A 32 3.29 -3.12 7.53
CA TYR A 32 2.92 -4.53 7.69
C TYR A 32 4.11 -5.47 7.51
N VAL A 33 4.96 -5.26 6.50
CA VAL A 33 6.14 -6.11 6.26
C VAL A 33 7.26 -5.89 7.30
N ARG A 34 7.33 -4.71 7.93
CA ARG A 34 8.42 -4.32 8.84
C ARG A 34 8.08 -4.49 10.32
N THR A 35 6.82 -4.80 10.64
CA THR A 35 6.31 -4.88 12.01
C THR A 35 5.56 -6.20 12.19
N PRO A 36 5.35 -6.67 13.44
CA PRO A 36 4.54 -7.87 13.70
C PRO A 36 3.03 -7.57 13.57
N MET A 37 2.63 -6.91 12.49
CA MET A 37 1.23 -6.56 12.21
C MET A 37 0.48 -7.78 11.68
N SER A 38 -0.71 -8.04 12.21
CA SER A 38 -1.58 -9.13 11.72
C SER A 38 -2.33 -8.74 10.44
N LEU A 39 -2.91 -9.73 9.75
CA LEU A 39 -3.75 -9.47 8.56
C LEU A 39 -5.05 -8.76 8.92
N GLU A 40 -5.60 -9.01 10.11
CA GLU A 40 -6.76 -8.29 10.65
C GLU A 40 -6.44 -6.81 10.88
N GLN A 41 -5.25 -6.52 11.43
CA GLN A 41 -4.79 -5.14 11.62
C GLN A 41 -4.55 -4.45 10.28
N LEU A 42 -3.95 -5.15 9.31
CA LEU A 42 -3.78 -4.64 7.96
C LEU A 42 -5.12 -4.35 7.29
N ALA A 43 -6.08 -5.27 7.40
CA ALA A 43 -7.43 -5.10 6.88
C ALA A 43 -8.10 -3.86 7.48
N ALA A 44 -8.04 -3.71 8.80
CA ALA A 44 -8.60 -2.55 9.50
C ALA A 44 -7.97 -1.23 9.04
N LYS A 45 -6.64 -1.19 8.87
CA LYS A 45 -5.94 0.02 8.39
C LYS A 45 -6.28 0.36 6.93
N LEU A 46 -6.58 -0.64 6.10
CA LEU A 46 -6.89 -0.48 4.68
C LEU A 46 -8.39 -0.39 4.38
N GLY A 47 -9.27 -0.42 5.38
CA GLY A 47 -10.72 -0.39 5.19
C GLY A 47 -11.29 -1.68 4.57
N LEU A 48 -10.59 -2.80 4.74
CA LEU A 48 -11.02 -4.12 4.27
C LEU A 48 -11.94 -4.78 5.30
N GLU A 49 -12.82 -5.66 4.82
CA GLU A 49 -13.84 -6.30 5.64
C GLU A 49 -13.34 -7.53 6.40
N SER A 50 -12.30 -8.19 5.89
CA SER A 50 -11.74 -9.38 6.53
C SER A 50 -10.23 -9.52 6.33
N TRP A 51 -9.61 -10.33 7.18
CA TRP A 51 -8.20 -10.73 7.03
C TRP A 51 -7.95 -11.44 5.70
N GLU A 52 -8.95 -12.10 5.13
CA GLU A 52 -8.85 -12.79 3.84
C GLU A 52 -8.69 -11.79 2.69
N GLU A 53 -9.37 -10.64 2.76
CA GLU A 53 -9.19 -9.57 1.79
C GLU A 53 -7.77 -9.01 1.85
N ALA A 54 -7.25 -8.79 3.07
CA ALA A 54 -5.87 -8.37 3.24
C ALA A 54 -4.88 -9.41 2.68
N TYR A 55 -5.15 -10.70 2.91
CA TYR A 55 -4.32 -11.78 2.37
C TYR A 55 -4.32 -11.82 0.84
N GLU A 56 -5.50 -11.71 0.21
CA GLU A 56 -5.64 -11.66 -1.25
C GLU A 56 -4.99 -10.41 -1.86
N LEU A 57 -5.02 -9.28 -1.16
CA LEU A 57 -4.27 -8.09 -1.57
C LEU A 57 -2.76 -8.36 -1.59
N ILE A 58 -2.22 -8.89 -0.48
CA ILE A 58 -0.78 -9.14 -0.35
C ILE A 58 -0.28 -10.10 -1.44
N LYS A 59 -1.05 -11.14 -1.76
CA LYS A 59 -0.75 -12.07 -2.86
C LYS A 59 -0.63 -11.40 -4.22
N LYS A 60 -1.42 -10.35 -4.47
CA LYS A 60 -1.45 -9.62 -5.75
C LYS A 60 -0.37 -8.54 -5.85
N ILE A 61 0.20 -8.12 -4.72
CA ILE A 61 1.23 -7.09 -4.69
C ILE A 61 2.59 -7.71 -5.07
N PRO A 62 3.29 -7.13 -6.06
CA PRO A 62 4.63 -7.59 -6.36
C PRO A 62 5.61 -7.20 -5.25
N ALA A 63 6.51 -8.12 -4.88
CA ALA A 63 7.43 -7.94 -3.76
C ALA A 63 8.23 -6.63 -3.83
N TRP A 64 8.74 -6.25 -5.01
CA TRP A 64 9.55 -5.04 -5.21
C TRP A 64 8.85 -3.73 -4.78
N LEU A 65 7.52 -3.71 -4.76
CA LEU A 65 6.73 -2.56 -4.31
C LEU A 65 6.90 -2.31 -2.80
N LEU A 66 7.03 -3.38 -2.02
CA LEU A 66 7.19 -3.34 -0.56
C LEU A 66 8.63 -2.94 -0.15
N TRP A 67 9.61 -3.28 -1.01
CA TRP A 67 11.03 -3.00 -0.82
C TRP A 67 11.44 -1.59 -1.27
N THR A 68 10.60 -0.88 -2.03
CA THR A 68 10.91 0.48 -2.48
C THR A 68 11.02 1.43 -1.27
N PRO A 69 12.18 2.04 -1.00
CA PRO A 69 12.36 2.90 0.16
C PRO A 69 11.54 4.19 0.04
N PRO A 70 10.95 4.70 1.15
CA PRO A 70 10.16 5.93 1.16
C PRO A 70 10.99 7.20 0.85
N ILE A 71 12.31 7.08 0.75
CA ILE A 71 13.22 8.18 0.43
C ILE A 71 12.90 8.79 -0.95
N LEU A 72 12.32 8.04 -1.89
CA LEU A 72 11.88 8.58 -3.19
C LEU A 72 10.56 9.37 -3.14
N SER A 73 9.71 9.15 -2.13
CA SER A 73 8.44 9.89 -1.96
C SER A 73 8.61 11.20 -1.20
N THR A 74 9.57 11.25 -0.26
CA THR A 74 9.75 12.42 0.62
C THR A 74 10.77 13.43 0.10
N ILE A 75 11.71 13.03 -0.77
CA ILE A 75 12.73 13.95 -1.33
C ILE A 75 12.09 15.11 -2.11
N ARG A 76 10.89 14.95 -2.69
CA ARG A 76 10.21 16.01 -3.44
C ARG A 76 9.34 16.96 -2.60
N LYS A 77 9.11 16.68 -1.31
CA LYS A 77 8.34 17.56 -0.41
C LYS A 77 9.11 18.79 0.09
N ARG A 78 10.35 19.01 -0.40
CA ARG A 78 11.13 20.22 -0.15
C ARG A 78 11.54 20.94 -1.44
N GLU A 79 10.59 21.38 -2.24
CA GLU A 79 10.83 22.53 -3.12
C GLU A 79 9.61 23.46 -3.11
N LYS A 80 9.82 24.59 -2.41
CA LYS A 80 9.08 25.86 -2.32
C LYS A 80 7.56 25.84 -2.15
#